data_AF-A0A9D8WNH5-F1
#
_entry.id   AF-A0A9D8WNH5-F1
#
_cell.length_a   1.000
_cell.length_b   1.000
_cell.length_c   1.000
_cell.angle_alpha   90.00
_cell.angle_beta   90.00
_cell.angle_gamma   90.00
#
_symmetry.space_group_name_H-M   'P 1'
#
loop_
_entity.id
_entity.type
_entity.pdbx_description
1 polymer ?
#
loop_
_entity_poly.entity_id
_entity_poly.type
_entity_poly.pdbx_seq_one_letter_code
_entity_poly.pdbx_strand_id
1 'polypeptide(L)'
;LQSTADTKLRAYIAQGEVIPVATRSFGSIGIFGIKNMSRFYRHVLIEKHYPHHCAVMFGHQGKYLWEVLKYMGIPVDEIDYNFPKGNYYPTENPFA
;
A
#
# COMPACT_ATOMS: atom_id res chain seq x y z
N LEU A 1 -4.52 7.40 -6.07
CA LEU A 1 -5.71 7.04 -6.88
C LEU A 1 -5.27 6.02 -7.92
N GLN A 2 -5.85 4.83 -7.94
CA GLN A 2 -5.52 3.80 -8.93
C GLN A 2 -6.79 3.19 -9.50
N SER A 3 -6.78 2.92 -10.80
CA SER A 3 -7.75 2.02 -11.41
C SER A 3 -7.15 0.63 -11.46
N THR A 4 -7.94 -0.37 -11.12
CA THR A 4 -7.61 -1.78 -11.30
C THR A 4 -7.87 -2.21 -12.75
N ALA A 5 -7.45 -3.43 -13.09
CA ALA A 5 -7.70 -4.02 -14.41
C ALA A 5 -9.19 -4.14 -14.76
N ASP A 6 -10.06 -4.29 -13.74
CA ASP A 6 -11.52 -4.31 -13.87
C ASP A 6 -12.16 -2.92 -13.75
N THR A 7 -11.40 -1.86 -13.99
CA THR A 7 -11.86 -0.45 -14.02
C THR A 7 -12.48 0.05 -12.72
N LYS A 8 -12.11 -0.55 -11.57
CA LYS A 8 -12.55 -0.06 -10.26
C LYS A 8 -11.58 0.96 -9.72
N LEU A 9 -12.14 2.07 -9.26
CA LEU A 9 -11.38 3.13 -8.61
C LEU A 9 -11.16 2.77 -7.15
N ARG A 10 -9.90 2.56 -6.76
CA ARG A 10 -9.50 2.16 -5.41
C ARG A 10 -8.22 2.90 -5.01
N ALA A 11 -7.90 2.87 -3.73
CA ALA A 11 -6.66 3.46 -3.23
C ALA A 11 -6.08 2.61 -2.11
N TYR A 12 -4.78 2.75 -1.89
CA TYR A 12 -4.16 2.25 -0.68
C TYR A 12 -3.15 3.27 -0.14
N ILE A 13 -2.89 3.20 1.16
CA ILE A 13 -1.89 4.00 1.86
C ILE A 13 -1.03 3.05 2.68
N ALA A 14 0.28 3.07 2.44
CA ALA A 14 1.23 2.35 3.26
C ALA A 14 2.38 3.28 3.63
N GLN A 15 2.70 3.34 4.93
CA GLN A 15 3.81 4.15 5.42
C GLN A 15 5.02 3.28 5.71
N GLY A 16 6.20 3.82 5.38
CA GLY A 16 7.48 3.15 5.53
C GLY A 16 8.60 4.14 5.80
N GLU A 17 9.82 3.67 5.63
CA GLU A 17 11.04 4.46 5.78
C GLU A 17 11.98 4.21 4.61
N VAL A 18 12.74 5.24 4.21
CA VAL A 18 13.82 5.07 3.24
C VAL A 18 14.93 4.27 3.93
N ILE A 19 15.35 3.16 3.32
CA ILE A 19 16.40 2.32 3.85
C ILE A 19 17.75 2.80 3.28
N PRO A 20 18.71 3.22 4.13
CA PRO A 20 20.02 3.67 3.69
C PRO A 20 20.93 2.48 3.36
N VAL A 21 20.62 1.78 2.26
CA VAL A 21 21.38 0.61 1.81
C VAL A 21 21.88 0.79 0.38
N ALA A 22 23.11 0.35 0.13
CA ALA A 22 23.68 0.35 -1.22
C ALA A 22 22.91 -0.64 -2.10
N THR A 23 22.34 -0.14 -3.20
CA THR A 23 21.63 -0.96 -4.17
C THR A 23 22.64 -1.64 -5.09
N ARG A 24 22.64 -2.98 -5.16
CA ARG A 24 23.48 -3.76 -6.09
C ARG A 24 22.82 -3.90 -7.46
N SER A 25 22.32 -2.79 -8.00
CA SER A 25 21.61 -2.72 -9.29
C SER A 25 22.04 -1.45 -10.04
N PHE A 26 21.74 -1.37 -11.33
CA PHE A 26 22.09 -0.24 -12.18
C PHE A 26 21.08 0.92 -12.02
N GLY A 27 21.58 2.17 -12.02
CA GLY A 27 20.76 3.38 -11.94
C GLY A 27 20.59 3.94 -10.51
N SER A 28 19.86 5.06 -10.42
CA SER A 28 19.54 5.74 -9.15
C SER A 28 18.33 5.06 -8.50
N ILE A 29 18.57 4.04 -7.68
CA ILE A 29 17.53 3.28 -7.00
C ILE A 29 17.49 3.67 -5.52
N GLY A 30 16.31 4.03 -5.04
CA GLY A 30 16.00 4.15 -3.61
C GLY A 30 15.15 2.97 -3.15
N ILE A 31 15.39 2.48 -1.93
CA ILE A 31 14.57 1.44 -1.31
C ILE A 31 13.81 2.07 -0.15
N PHE A 32 12.51 1.80 -0.07
CA PHE A 32 11.71 2.09 1.12
C PHE A 32 11.12 0.80 1.68
N GLY A 33 11.27 0.62 2.99
CA GLY A 33 10.75 -0.52 3.73
C GLY A 33 9.38 -0.21 4.32
N ILE A 34 8.41 -1.09 4.07
CA ILE A 34 7.08 -1.03 4.68
C ILE A 34 6.94 -2.21 5.64
N LYS A 35 6.58 -1.95 6.88
CA LYS A 35 6.33 -3.02 7.86
C LYS A 35 5.17 -3.89 7.39
N ASN A 36 5.32 -5.21 7.53
CA ASN A 36 4.32 -6.21 7.12
C ASN A 36 3.99 -6.19 5.62
N MET A 37 4.95 -5.80 4.76
CA MET A 37 4.72 -5.69 3.32
C MET A 37 4.31 -7.03 2.68
N SER A 38 4.80 -8.18 3.15
CA SER A 38 4.47 -9.49 2.55
C SER A 38 2.96 -9.80 2.59
N ARG A 39 2.34 -9.65 3.76
CA ARG A 39 0.90 -9.86 3.95
C ARG A 39 0.07 -8.79 3.26
N PHE A 40 0.49 -7.53 3.31
CA PHE A 40 -0.18 -6.46 2.57
C PHE A 40 -0.13 -6.69 1.05
N TYR A 41 1.04 -7.10 0.52
CA TYR A 41 1.23 -7.41 -0.90
C TYR A 41 0.30 -8.55 -1.35
N ARG A 42 0.20 -9.61 -0.53
CA ARG A 42 -0.69 -10.75 -0.81
C ARG A 42 -2.17 -10.36 -0.80
N HIS A 43 -2.65 -9.83 0.32
CA HIS A 43 -4.08 -9.67 0.61
C HIS A 43 -4.69 -8.38 0.09
N VAL A 44 -3.85 -7.43 -0.33
CA VAL A 44 -4.31 -6.18 -0.94
C VAL A 44 -3.83 -6.08 -2.38
N LEU A 45 -2.52 -6.03 -2.61
CA LEU A 45 -2.01 -5.67 -3.94
C LEU A 45 -2.29 -6.74 -5.01
N ILE A 46 -2.01 -8.01 -4.70
CA ILE A 46 -2.34 -9.12 -5.61
C ILE A 46 -3.84 -9.36 -5.64
N GLU A 47 -4.45 -9.61 -4.47
CA GLU A 47 -5.85 -10.07 -4.39
C GLU A 47 -6.84 -9.05 -4.98
N LYS A 48 -6.58 -7.75 -4.80
CA LYS A 48 -7.40 -6.68 -5.37
C LYS A 48 -6.90 -6.17 -6.72
N HIS A 49 -5.92 -6.82 -7.33
CA HIS A 49 -5.38 -6.50 -8.66
C HIS A 49 -4.93 -5.03 -8.83
N TYR A 50 -4.18 -4.51 -7.84
CA TYR A 50 -3.57 -3.19 -7.98
C TYR A 50 -2.44 -3.21 -9.03
N PRO A 51 -2.25 -2.12 -9.79
CA PRO A 51 -1.12 -2.00 -10.70
C PRO A 51 0.24 -1.98 -9.97
N HIS A 52 1.31 -2.25 -10.71
CA HIS A 52 2.67 -2.37 -10.17
C HIS A 52 3.31 -1.03 -9.79
N HIS A 53 2.76 0.09 -10.24
CA HIS A 53 3.25 1.43 -9.92
C HIS A 53 2.63 1.97 -8.63
N CYS A 54 3.38 2.83 -7.95
CA CYS A 54 2.90 3.59 -6.80
C CYS A 54 3.44 5.03 -6.87
N ALA A 55 2.87 5.91 -6.06
CA ALA A 55 3.39 7.25 -5.84
C ALA A 55 4.02 7.31 -4.45
N VAL A 56 5.15 8.01 -4.33
CA VAL A 56 5.86 8.20 -3.06
C VAL A 56 5.71 9.65 -2.62
N MET A 57 5.39 9.84 -1.34
CA MET A 57 5.35 11.15 -0.69
C MET A 57 6.35 11.16 0.46
N PHE A 58 7.06 12.28 0.64
CA PHE A 58 7.98 12.44 1.75
C PHE A 58 7.24 12.82 3.05
N GLY A 59 7.63 12.17 4.15
CA GLY A 59 6.98 12.29 5.45
C GLY A 59 5.79 11.34 5.63
N HIS A 60 5.34 11.19 6.89
CA HIS A 60 4.22 10.31 7.25
C HIS A 60 2.89 11.06 7.19
N GLN A 61 2.41 11.29 5.97
CA GLN A 61 1.21 12.08 5.68
C GLN A 61 -0.06 11.24 5.50
N GLY A 62 -0.05 9.96 5.90
CA GLY A 62 -1.15 9.03 5.66
C GLY A 62 -2.51 9.53 6.16
N LYS A 63 -2.53 10.24 7.30
CA LYS A 63 -3.76 10.84 7.86
C LYS A 63 -4.41 11.85 6.91
N TYR A 64 -3.61 12.69 6.24
CA TYR A 64 -4.14 13.71 5.33
C TYR A 64 -4.56 13.07 4.00
N LEU A 65 -3.76 12.12 3.50
CA LEU A 65 -4.09 11.41 2.27
C LEU A 65 -5.40 10.62 2.40
N TRP A 66 -5.64 10.01 3.57
CA TRP A 66 -6.90 9.33 3.88
C TRP A 66 -8.10 10.27 3.75
N GLU A 67 -8.04 11.46 4.37
CA GLU A 67 -9.12 12.45 4.29
C GLU A 67 -9.32 12.98 2.86
N VAL A 68 -8.25 13.24 2.12
CA VAL A 68 -8.32 13.68 0.72
C VAL A 68 -8.97 12.61 -0.16
N LEU A 69 -8.63 11.33 0.01
CA LEU A 69 -9.24 10.25 -0.77
C LEU A 69 -10.75 10.12 -0.50
N LYS A 70 -11.17 10.25 0.75
CA LYS A 70 -12.60 10.32 1.09
C LYS A 70 -13.28 11.53 0.44
N TYR A 71 -12.64 12.70 0.51
CA TYR A 71 -13.17 13.91 -0.13
C TYR A 71 -13.30 13.78 -1.65
N MET A 72 -12.40 13.03 -2.29
CA MET A 72 -12.46 12.68 -3.71
C MET A 72 -13.53 11.62 -4.06
N GLY A 73 -14.30 11.15 -3.08
CA GLY A 73 -15.40 10.21 -3.30
C GLY A 73 -14.99 8.74 -3.37
N ILE A 74 -13.78 8.38 -2.92
CA ILE A 74 -13.39 6.97 -2.83
C ILE A 74 -14.12 6.31 -1.66
N PRO A 75 -14.85 5.20 -1.89
CA PRO A 75 -15.50 4.46 -0.80
C PRO A 75 -14.48 4.06 0.25
N VAL A 76 -14.82 4.21 1.53
CA VAL A 76 -13.89 3.98 2.65
C VAL A 76 -13.38 2.53 2.68
N ASP A 77 -14.21 1.58 2.30
CA ASP A 77 -13.91 0.16 2.15
C ASP A 77 -13.02 -0.16 0.92
N GLU A 78 -12.81 0.83 0.05
CA GLU A 78 -11.89 0.79 -1.10
C GLU A 78 -10.61 1.62 -0.87
N ILE A 79 -10.38 2.07 0.37
CA ILE A 79 -9.13 2.69 0.82
C ILE A 79 -8.39 1.71 1.75
N ASP A 80 -7.44 0.96 1.19
CA ASP A 80 -6.67 -0.04 1.93
C ASP A 80 -5.45 0.54 2.66
N TYR A 81 -4.94 -0.21 3.64
CA TYR A 81 -3.68 0.09 4.31
C TYR A 81 -2.95 -1.17 4.80
N ASN A 82 -1.67 -1.05 5.14
CA ASN A 82 -0.89 -2.16 5.69
C ASN A 82 -1.27 -2.40 7.16
N PHE A 83 -2.05 -3.45 7.41
CA PHE A 83 -2.53 -3.78 8.75
C PHE A 83 -1.36 -4.13 9.68
N PRO A 84 -1.39 -3.68 10.94
CA PRO A 84 -0.40 -4.08 11.93
C PRO A 84 -0.51 -5.58 12.23
N LYS A 85 0.54 -6.13 12.82
CA LYS A 85 0.52 -7.52 13.31
C LYS A 85 -0.58 -7.65 14.37
N GLY A 86 -1.40 -8.70 14.27
CA GLY A 86 -2.58 -8.91 15.13
C GLY A 86 -3.91 -8.53 14.48
N ASN A 87 -3.88 -7.72 13.40
CA ASN A 87 -5.06 -7.43 12.60
C ASN A 87 -5.01 -8.30 11.34
N TYR A 88 -5.93 -9.24 11.22
CA TYR A 88 -6.02 -10.15 10.08
C TYR A 88 -6.73 -9.49 8.90
N TYR A 89 -6.22 -9.75 7.70
CA TYR A 89 -7.02 -9.53 6.50
C TYR A 89 -8.12 -10.60 6.42
N PRO A 90 -9.29 -10.33 5.81
CA PRO A 90 -10.39 -11.28 5.74
C PRO A 90 -10.02 -12.65 5.17
N THR A 91 -9.06 -12.69 4.24
CA THR A 91 -8.60 -13.90 3.55
C THR A 91 -7.31 -14.49 4.12
N GLU A 92 -6.82 -13.96 5.24
CA GLU A 92 -5.61 -14.44 5.88
C GLU A 92 -5.88 -15.69 6.72
N ASN A 93 -5.02 -16.70 6.58
CA ASN A 93 -5.11 -17.92 7.37
C ASN A 93 -4.62 -17.66 8.80
N PRO A 94 -5.47 -17.75 9.84
CA PRO A 94 -5.06 -17.48 11.21
C PRO A 94 -4.17 -18.60 11.82
N PHE A 95 -4.00 -19.72 11.12
CA PHE A 95 -3.21 -20.88 11.54
C PHE A 95 -1.89 -21.04 10.75
N ALA A 96 -1.56 -20.10 9.86
CA ALA A 96 -0.32 -20.11 9.07
C ALA A 96 0.85 -19.40 9.78
#